data_AF-A0A4D6GTT1-F1
#
_entry.id   AF-A0A4D6GTT1-F1
#
_cell.length_a   1.000
_cell.length_b   1.000
_cell.length_c   1.000
_cell.angle_alpha   90.00
_cell.angle_beta   90.00
_cell.angle_gamma   90.00
#
_symmetry.space_group_name_H-M   'P 1'
#
loop_
_entity.id
_entity.type
_entity.pdbx_description
1 polymer ?
#
loop_
_entity_poly.entity_id
_entity_poly.type
_entity_poly.pdbx_seq_one_letter_code
_entity_poly.pdbx_strand_id
1 'polypeptide(L)'
;MRLVEKFAGSPDCWAERRGDRVVVSVDGDELVLPTDDAEQLRDSLSDALTARESFMNTAGVRRPDGSYVVERRGADSAGNRKVFESFDALRGRCRRPPETFTAEDLSATGLTAGRRHMVLWHLVEHPAFPVALASRQPLTAEKTATEVAEP
;
A
#
# COMPACT_ATOMS: atom_id res chain seq x y z
N MET A 1 -26.13 3.29 -12.72
CA MET A 1 -24.90 2.58 -13.15
C MET A 1 -23.84 3.63 -13.37
N ARG A 2 -22.77 3.66 -12.57
CA ARG A 2 -21.65 4.59 -12.74
C ARG A 2 -20.57 3.83 -13.49
N LEU A 3 -20.31 4.23 -14.74
CA LEU A 3 -19.22 3.69 -15.54
C LEU A 3 -17.92 4.19 -14.91
N VAL A 4 -17.06 3.29 -14.44
CA VAL A 4 -15.69 3.61 -14.04
C VAL A 4 -14.82 3.17 -15.20
N GLU A 5 -14.44 4.12 -16.06
CA GLU A 5 -13.46 3.85 -17.10
C GLU A 5 -12.09 3.68 -16.46
N LYS A 6 -11.41 2.60 -16.84
CA LYS A 6 -10.06 2.28 -16.39
C LYS A 6 -9.09 3.02 -17.30
N PHE A 7 -8.49 4.10 -16.81
CA PHE A 7 -7.48 4.84 -17.55
C PHE A 7 -6.25 3.96 -17.79
N ALA A 8 -5.85 3.81 -19.05
CA ALA A 8 -4.64 3.11 -19.47
C ALA A 8 -3.48 4.11 -19.52
N GLY A 9 -2.95 4.47 -18.35
CA GLY A 9 -1.88 5.46 -18.19
C GLY A 9 -2.04 6.24 -16.89
N SER A 10 -0.98 6.90 -16.41
CA SER A 10 -1.18 7.97 -15.42
C SER A 10 -1.80 9.15 -16.16
N PRO A 11 -3.02 9.59 -15.80
CA PRO A 11 -3.64 10.75 -16.43
C PRO A 11 -2.74 11.98 -16.24
N ASP A 12 -2.70 12.86 -17.23
CA ASP A 12 -2.08 14.17 -17.04
C ASP A 12 -3.02 14.96 -16.13
N CYS A 13 -2.61 15.13 -14.88
CA CYS A 13 -3.45 15.78 -13.89
C CYS A 13 -2.64 16.69 -12.99
N TRP A 14 -3.19 17.87 -12.77
CA TRP A 14 -2.63 18.88 -11.91
C TRP A 14 -3.76 19.66 -11.26
N ALA A 15 -3.45 20.29 -10.13
CA ALA A 15 -4.37 21.19 -9.45
C ALA A 15 -3.62 22.45 -9.02
N GLU A 16 -4.22 23.59 -9.24
CA GLU A 16 -3.67 24.90 -8.87
C GLU A 16 -4.73 25.73 -8.16
N ARG A 17 -4.35 26.41 -7.07
CA ARG A 17 -5.21 27.41 -6.45
C ARG A 17 -5.06 28.75 -7.17
N ARG A 18 -6.17 29.30 -7.66
CA ARG A 18 -6.28 30.61 -8.29
C ARG A 18 -7.26 31.48 -7.50
N GLY A 19 -6.74 32.24 -6.52
CA GLY A 19 -7.57 33.05 -5.64
C GLY A 19 -8.46 32.20 -4.73
N ASP A 20 -9.78 32.41 -4.79
CA ASP A 20 -10.81 31.65 -4.07
C ASP A 20 -11.21 30.34 -4.76
N ARG A 21 -10.64 30.06 -5.94
CA ARG A 21 -10.93 28.88 -6.74
C ARG A 21 -9.76 27.91 -6.80
N VAL A 22 -10.07 26.65 -7.05
CA VAL A 22 -9.10 25.61 -7.41
C VAL A 22 -9.41 25.14 -8.81
N VAL A 23 -8.42 25.21 -9.70
CA VAL A 23 -8.50 24.64 -11.04
C VAL A 23 -7.90 23.25 -10.98
N VAL A 24 -8.68 22.25 -11.36
CA VAL A 24 -8.24 20.85 -11.47
C VAL A 24 -8.28 20.48 -12.93
N SER A 25 -7.18 19.99 -13.48
CA SER A 25 -7.14 19.42 -14.82
C SER A 25 -7.01 17.90 -14.73
N VAL A 26 -7.79 17.19 -15.52
CA VAL A 26 -7.68 15.74 -15.72
C VAL A 26 -7.78 15.47 -17.21
N ASP A 27 -6.71 14.96 -17.80
CA ASP A 27 -6.63 14.64 -19.24
C ASP A 27 -7.01 15.84 -20.15
N GLY A 28 -6.66 17.05 -19.71
CA GLY A 28 -6.92 18.30 -20.43
C GLY A 28 -8.28 18.94 -20.15
N ASP A 29 -9.19 18.26 -19.45
CA ASP A 29 -10.45 18.85 -19.01
C ASP A 29 -10.22 19.66 -17.72
N GLU A 30 -10.48 20.96 -17.78
CA GLU A 30 -10.36 21.85 -16.62
C GLU A 30 -11.69 22.03 -15.90
N LEU A 31 -11.67 21.78 -14.59
CA LEU A 31 -12.78 22.00 -13.66
C LEU A 31 -12.39 23.12 -12.70
N VAL A 32 -13.20 24.17 -12.65
CA VAL A 32 -12.99 25.28 -11.71
C VAL A 32 -13.92 25.11 -10.50
N LEU A 33 -13.33 24.80 -9.36
CA LEU A 33 -14.03 24.52 -8.12
C LEU A 33 -13.94 25.71 -7.16
N PRO A 34 -15.02 26.07 -6.45
CA PRO A 34 -14.92 26.78 -5.17
C PRO A 34 -13.95 26.05 -4.23
N THR A 35 -13.29 26.77 -3.34
CA THR A 35 -12.33 26.17 -2.40
C THR A 35 -12.98 25.08 -1.52
N ASP A 36 -14.19 25.30 -1.01
CA ASP A 36 -14.90 24.31 -0.19
C ASP A 36 -15.20 23.01 -0.97
N ASP A 37 -15.64 23.12 -2.22
CA ASP A 37 -15.90 21.97 -3.09
C ASP A 37 -14.61 21.21 -3.42
N ALA A 38 -13.48 21.93 -3.58
CA ALA A 38 -12.18 21.33 -3.81
C ALA A 38 -11.68 20.55 -2.57
N GLU A 39 -11.93 21.06 -1.36
CA GLU A 39 -11.62 20.35 -0.13
C GLU A 39 -12.49 19.10 0.03
N GLN A 40 -13.79 19.22 -0.23
CA GLN A 40 -14.70 18.06 -0.19
C GLN A 40 -14.34 17.00 -1.23
N LEU A 41 -13.94 17.40 -2.43
CA LEU A 41 -13.45 16.49 -3.47
C LEU A 41 -12.17 15.79 -3.01
N ARG A 42 -11.21 16.54 -2.47
CA ARG A 42 -9.94 15.97 -1.95
C ARG A 42 -10.21 14.93 -0.86
N ASP A 43 -11.10 15.22 0.07
CA ASP A 43 -11.42 14.32 1.17
C ASP A 43 -12.14 13.06 0.64
N SER A 44 -13.09 13.22 -0.28
CA SER A 44 -13.79 12.11 -0.93
C SER A 44 -12.85 11.23 -1.75
N LEU A 45 -11.90 11.81 -2.49
CA LEU A 45 -10.87 11.09 -3.23
C LEU A 45 -9.89 10.40 -2.27
N SER A 46 -9.51 11.06 -1.19
CA SER A 46 -8.62 10.48 -0.19
C SER A 46 -9.25 9.25 0.44
N ASP A 47 -10.53 9.31 0.80
CA ASP A 47 -11.27 8.17 1.33
C ASP A 47 -11.45 7.07 0.28
N ALA A 48 -11.81 7.43 -0.96
CA ALA A 48 -11.99 6.46 -2.04
C ALA A 48 -10.69 5.75 -2.45
N LEU A 49 -9.56 6.45 -2.43
CA LEU A 49 -8.24 5.89 -2.77
C LEU A 49 -7.58 5.19 -1.57
N THR A 50 -8.03 5.48 -0.34
CA THR A 50 -7.54 4.81 0.86
C THR A 50 -8.19 3.43 0.99
N ALA A 51 -7.52 2.41 0.45
CA ALA A 51 -7.92 1.03 0.65
C ALA A 51 -7.19 0.44 1.88
N ARG A 52 -7.95 0.11 2.93
CA ARG A 52 -7.46 -0.65 4.09
C ARG A 52 -7.91 -2.10 4.00
N GLU A 53 -6.96 -3.02 4.10
CA GLU A 53 -7.21 -4.45 4.21
C GLU A 53 -6.68 -4.96 5.54
N SER A 54 -7.52 -5.65 6.32
CA SER A 54 -7.16 -6.12 7.66
C SER A 54 -6.98 -7.63 7.65
N PHE A 55 -5.85 -8.08 8.16
CA PHE A 55 -5.47 -9.48 8.32
C PHE A 55 -5.53 -9.88 9.79
N MET A 56 -5.05 -11.07 10.15
CA MET A 56 -5.06 -11.57 11.52
C MET A 56 -4.16 -10.75 12.45
N ASN A 57 -2.88 -10.58 12.08
CA ASN A 57 -1.88 -9.87 12.88
C ASN A 57 -1.61 -8.46 12.36
N THR A 58 -1.93 -8.19 11.10
CA THR A 58 -1.55 -6.95 10.42
C THR A 58 -2.70 -6.28 9.69
N ALA A 59 -2.50 -5.05 9.25
CA ALA A 59 -3.33 -4.38 8.27
C ALA A 59 -2.45 -3.69 7.22
N GLY A 60 -2.90 -3.73 5.97
CA GLY A 60 -2.30 -3.00 4.86
C GLY A 60 -3.13 -1.78 4.50
N VAL A 61 -2.51 -0.63 4.26
CA VAL A 61 -3.19 0.59 3.80
C VAL A 61 -2.50 1.10 2.54
N ARG A 62 -3.22 1.14 1.43
CA ARG A 62 -2.83 1.92 0.25
C ARG A 62 -3.25 3.36 0.49
N ARG A 63 -2.31 4.30 0.39
CA ARG A 63 -2.57 5.73 0.57
C ARG A 63 -2.71 6.43 -0.79
N PRO A 64 -3.34 7.63 -0.81
CA PRO A 64 -3.49 8.41 -2.04
C PRO A 64 -2.17 8.84 -2.68
N ASP A 65 -1.10 8.98 -1.88
CA ASP A 65 0.26 9.32 -2.35
C ASP A 65 1.00 8.13 -2.99
N GLY A 66 0.33 6.98 -3.15
CA GLY A 66 0.91 5.75 -3.68
C GLY A 66 1.68 4.92 -2.65
N SER A 67 1.90 5.46 -1.44
CA SER A 67 2.60 4.74 -0.38
C SER A 67 1.77 3.60 0.18
N TYR A 68 2.47 2.59 0.70
CA TYR A 68 1.84 1.43 1.32
C TYR A 68 2.27 1.30 2.78
N VAL A 69 1.29 1.22 3.67
CA VAL A 69 1.51 1.11 5.11
C VAL A 69 1.18 -0.29 5.58
N VAL A 70 2.11 -0.89 6.31
CA VAL A 70 1.86 -2.10 7.10
C VAL A 70 1.76 -1.70 8.56
N GLU A 71 0.68 -2.10 9.22
CA GLU A 71 0.39 -1.80 10.62
C GLU A 71 0.14 -3.10 11.39
N ARG A 72 0.45 -3.12 12.69
CA ARG A 72 -0.06 -4.19 13.58
C ARG A 72 -1.56 -4.00 13.78
N ARG A 73 -2.31 -5.11 13.76
CA ARG A 73 -3.73 -5.09 14.11
C ARG A 73 -3.89 -4.79 15.60
N GLY A 74 -4.77 -3.85 15.96
CA GLY A 74 -5.15 -3.55 17.35
C GLY A 74 -4.17 -2.66 18.12
N ALA A 75 -3.27 -1.94 17.43
CA ALA A 75 -2.31 -1.04 18.08
C ALA A 75 -2.29 0.35 17.41
N ASP A 76 -3.03 1.31 17.99
CA ASP A 76 -3.27 2.63 17.37
C ASP A 76 -2.11 3.64 17.49
N SER A 77 -0.99 3.27 18.13
CA SER A 77 0.15 4.20 18.26
C SER A 77 1.02 4.25 17.00
N ALA A 78 1.47 5.46 16.63
CA ALA A 78 2.25 5.72 15.41
C ALA A 78 3.56 4.92 15.30
N GLY A 79 4.07 4.38 16.42
CA GLY A 79 5.23 3.50 16.45
C GLY A 79 5.02 2.11 15.83
N ASN A 80 3.77 1.69 15.62
CA ASN A 80 3.41 0.32 15.19
C ASN A 80 3.18 0.16 13.69
N ARG A 81 3.66 1.11 12.89
CA ARG A 81 3.54 1.05 11.43
C ARG A 81 4.88 1.13 10.72
N LYS A 82 4.89 0.64 9.49
CA LYS A 82 5.96 0.82 8.52
C LYS A 82 5.35 1.34 7.22
N VAL A 83 5.88 2.46 6.74
CA VAL A 83 5.55 3.01 5.43
C VAL A 83 6.60 2.54 4.42
N PHE A 84 6.13 2.07 3.28
CA PHE A 84 6.88 1.79 2.07
C PHE A 84 6.48 2.82 1.01
N GLU A 85 7.44 3.18 0.14
CA GLU A 85 7.21 4.10 -0.99
C GLU A 85 6.04 3.66 -1.87
N SER A 86 5.87 2.35 -2.05
CA SER A 86 4.75 1.77 -2.77
C SER A 86 4.51 0.31 -2.35
N PHE A 87 3.40 -0.26 -2.81
CA PHE A 87 3.15 -1.70 -2.67
C PHE A 87 4.21 -2.54 -3.41
N ASP A 88 4.69 -2.07 -4.56
CA ASP A 88 5.73 -2.76 -5.31
C ASP A 88 7.11 -2.68 -4.65
N ALA A 89 7.39 -1.63 -3.87
CA ALA A 89 8.57 -1.59 -3.03
C ALA A 89 8.56 -2.71 -1.98
N LEU A 90 7.39 -3.00 -1.39
CA LEU A 90 7.22 -4.16 -0.48
C LEU A 90 7.33 -5.49 -1.24
N ARG A 91 6.76 -5.61 -2.45
CA ARG A 91 6.92 -6.78 -3.33
C ARG A 91 8.38 -7.04 -3.67
N GLY A 92 9.12 -6.01 -4.06
CA GLY A 92 10.56 -6.07 -4.29
C GLY A 92 11.32 -6.52 -3.04
N ARG A 93 10.90 -6.06 -1.86
CA ARG A 93 11.48 -6.47 -0.58
C ARG A 93 11.28 -7.97 -0.30
N CYS A 94 10.10 -8.49 -0.61
CA CYS A 94 9.74 -9.91 -0.48
C CYS A 94 10.55 -10.82 -1.43
N ARG A 95 10.97 -10.31 -2.59
CA ARG A 95 11.73 -11.10 -3.58
C ARG A 95 13.19 -11.32 -3.21
N ARG A 96 13.80 -10.39 -2.45
CA ARG A 96 15.23 -10.42 -2.07
C ARG A 96 15.69 -11.56 -1.14
N PRO A 97 14.98 -11.92 -0.05
CA PRO A 97 15.44 -12.98 0.85
C PRO A 97 15.50 -14.34 0.14
N PRO A 98 16.15 -15.37 0.74
CA PRO A 98 16.10 -16.75 0.24
C PRO A 98 14.67 -17.32 0.17
N GLU A 99 14.52 -18.54 -0.37
CA GLU A 99 13.22 -19.24 -0.45
C GLU A 99 12.58 -19.38 0.93
N THR A 100 13.34 -19.87 1.91
CA THR A 100 12.95 -19.91 3.32
C THR A 100 13.67 -18.82 4.07
N PHE A 101 12.93 -17.95 4.76
CA PHE A 101 13.49 -16.76 5.40
C PHE A 101 12.76 -16.39 6.69
N THR A 102 13.48 -15.66 7.53
CA THR A 102 13.02 -15.15 8.82
C THR A 102 12.88 -13.63 8.78
N ALA A 103 12.47 -13.06 9.91
CA ALA A 103 12.43 -11.61 10.07
C ALA A 103 13.84 -11.00 9.88
N GLU A 104 14.91 -11.75 10.14
CA GLU A 104 16.27 -11.22 10.05
C GLU A 104 16.71 -10.94 8.61
N ASP A 105 16.26 -11.74 7.66
CA ASP A 105 16.54 -11.58 6.22
C ASP A 105 15.86 -10.31 5.63
N LEU A 106 14.89 -9.75 6.36
CA LEU A 106 14.26 -8.46 6.05
C LEU A 106 15.04 -7.26 6.61
N SER A 107 16.28 -7.42 7.05
CA SER A 107 17.09 -6.37 7.69
C SER A 107 17.73 -5.34 6.77
N ALA A 108 17.97 -5.62 5.48
CA ALA A 108 18.48 -4.64 4.51
C ALA A 108 17.65 -3.33 4.52
N THR A 109 18.20 -2.34 5.22
CA THR A 109 17.81 -0.92 5.40
C THR A 109 16.35 -0.61 5.77
N GLY A 110 16.15 -0.02 6.96
CA GLY A 110 14.93 0.71 7.32
C GLY A 110 13.85 -0.05 8.09
N LEU A 111 14.14 -1.27 8.57
CA LEU A 111 13.26 -2.05 9.45
C LEU A 111 13.96 -2.37 10.78
N THR A 112 13.44 -1.80 11.88
CA THR A 112 13.86 -2.19 13.24
C THR A 112 13.38 -3.61 13.57
N ALA A 113 13.98 -4.27 14.56
CA ALA A 113 13.70 -5.67 14.91
C ALA A 113 12.19 -6.00 15.04
N GLY A 114 11.42 -5.15 15.73
CA GLY A 114 9.97 -5.32 15.88
C GLY A 114 9.17 -5.09 14.59
N ARG A 115 9.65 -4.25 13.67
CA ARG A 115 9.01 -4.02 12.37
C ARG A 115 9.27 -5.15 11.38
N ARG A 116 10.43 -5.81 11.47
CA ARG A 116 10.74 -6.98 10.63
C ARG A 116 9.72 -8.10 10.83
N HIS A 117 9.37 -8.42 12.08
CA HIS A 117 8.37 -9.44 12.40
C HIS A 117 6.97 -9.07 11.91
N MET A 118 6.59 -7.80 12.08
CA MET A 118 5.30 -7.30 11.58
C MET A 118 5.22 -7.43 10.05
N VAL A 119 6.28 -7.02 9.34
CA VAL A 119 6.33 -7.15 7.88
C VAL A 119 6.31 -8.63 7.47
N LEU A 120 7.02 -9.51 8.17
CA LEU A 120 6.99 -10.94 7.87
C LEU A 120 5.59 -11.55 8.02
N TRP A 121 4.87 -11.22 9.11
CA TRP A 121 3.47 -11.61 9.26
C TRP A 121 2.61 -11.10 8.11
N HIS A 122 2.79 -9.84 7.73
CA HIS A 122 2.04 -9.26 6.64
C HIS A 122 2.26 -9.99 5.31
N LEU A 123 3.51 -10.35 4.99
CA LEU A 123 3.83 -11.11 3.78
C LEU A 123 3.16 -12.49 3.77
N VAL A 124 3.12 -13.16 4.93
CA VAL A 124 2.46 -14.47 5.09
C VAL A 124 0.94 -14.36 4.98
N GLU A 125 0.35 -13.28 5.48
CA GLU A 125 -1.10 -13.10 5.55
C GLU A 125 -1.72 -12.58 4.24
N HIS A 126 -0.96 -11.79 3.49
CA HIS A 126 -1.47 -11.02 2.37
C HIS A 126 -1.44 -11.84 1.07
N PRO A 127 -2.60 -12.12 0.43
CA PRO A 127 -2.71 -13.10 -0.67
C PRO A 127 -1.92 -12.74 -1.93
N ALA A 128 -1.66 -11.46 -2.16
CA ALA A 128 -0.81 -11.02 -3.28
C ALA A 128 0.69 -11.35 -3.13
N PHE A 129 1.13 -11.87 -1.98
CA PHE A 129 2.49 -12.36 -1.78
C PHE A 129 2.47 -13.89 -1.77
N PRO A 130 3.28 -14.55 -2.61
CA PRO A 130 3.37 -15.99 -2.63
C PRO A 130 4.29 -16.47 -1.53
N VAL A 131 3.83 -16.33 -0.30
CA VAL A 131 4.59 -16.62 0.90
C VAL A 131 3.69 -17.35 1.88
N ALA A 132 4.12 -18.52 2.32
CA ALA A 132 3.43 -19.33 3.31
C ALA A 132 4.17 -19.32 4.65
N LEU A 133 3.44 -19.61 5.73
CA LEU A 133 4.01 -19.80 7.05
C LEU A 133 4.64 -21.20 7.16
N ALA A 134 5.96 -21.28 7.26
CA ALA A 134 6.67 -22.54 7.46
C ALA A 134 6.77 -22.92 8.95
N SER A 135 7.03 -21.95 9.82
CA SER A 135 7.06 -22.14 11.28
C SER A 135 6.68 -20.87 12.03
N ARG A 136 6.06 -21.03 13.21
CA ARG A 136 5.75 -19.92 14.12
C ARG A 136 6.89 -19.59 15.08
N GLN A 137 7.74 -20.57 15.40
CA GLN A 137 8.81 -20.42 16.39
C GLN A 137 10.06 -21.22 15.95
N PRO A 138 11.11 -20.56 15.44
CA PRO A 138 11.15 -19.12 15.09
C PRO A 138 10.19 -18.79 13.94
N LEU A 139 9.70 -17.54 13.88
CA LEU A 139 8.82 -17.09 12.81
C LEU A 139 9.55 -17.17 11.46
N THR A 140 9.13 -18.13 10.66
CA THR A 140 9.79 -18.52 9.42
C THR A 140 8.75 -18.62 8.32
N ALA A 141 9.05 -18.00 7.19
CA ALA A 141 8.23 -18.02 5.99
C ALA A 141 8.95 -18.72 4.85
N GLU A 142 8.17 -19.23 3.91
CA GLU A 142 8.66 -19.91 2.72
C GLU A 142 7.95 -19.32 1.50
N LYS A 143 8.72 -18.98 0.46
CA LYS A 143 8.16 -18.55 -0.81
C LYS A 143 7.48 -19.75 -1.47
N THR A 144 6.22 -19.58 -1.85
CA THR A 144 5.54 -20.56 -2.67
C THR A 144 5.85 -20.27 -4.13
N ALA A 145 6.14 -21.30 -4.91
CA ALA A 145 6.21 -21.14 -6.36
C ALA A 145 4.84 -20.66 -6.84
N THR A 146 4.73 -19.40 -7.25
CA THR A 146 3.54 -18.92 -7.97
C THR A 146 3.72 -19.34 -9.43
N GLU A 147 3.51 -20.62 -9.72
CA GLU A 147 3.04 -20.96 -11.05
C GLU A 147 1.54 -20.70 -11.08
N VAL A 148 1.18 -19.50 -11.51
CA VAL A 148 -0.02 -19.34 -12.33
C VAL A 148 0.47 -18.71 -13.63
N ALA A 149 1.07 -19.56 -14.45
CA ALA A 149 1.00 -19.38 -15.89
C ALA A 149 -0.41 -19.76 -16.29
N GLU A 150 -1.24 -18.79 -16.64
CA GLU A 150 -2.48 -19.04 -17.35
C GLU A 150 -2.32 -18.46 -18.78
N PRO A 151 -2.87 -19.15 -19.79
CA PRO A 151 -2.42 -19.13 -21.20
C PRO A 151 -2.71 -17.85 -21.98
#